data_AF-W1Y0C8-F1
#
_entry.id   AF-W1Y0C8-F1
#
_cell.length_a   1.000
_cell.length_b   1.000
_cell.length_c   1.000
_cell.angle_alpha   90.00
_cell.angle_beta   90.00
_cell.angle_gamma   90.00
#
_symmetry.space_group_name_H-M   'P 1'
#
loop_
_entity.id
_entity.type
_entity.pdbx_description
1 polymer ?
#
loop_
_entity_poly.entity_id
_entity_poly.type
_entity_poly.pdbx_seq_one_letter_code
_entity_poly.pdbx_strand_id
1 'polypeptide(L)'
;SGMEDIFVGETITPTDAVEALPILHIDEPTLQMTFLVNNSPFAGREGKWVTSRKVEERLQAELQTDVSLRVEPTDSPDKWTVSGRGELHLSILIETMRREGYELQVSRPEVIVKE
;
A
#
# COMPACT_ATOMS: atom_id res chain seq x y z
N SER A 1 -17.17 -13.98 9.04
CA SER A 1 -17.77 -12.73 8.52
C SER A 1 -18.71 -12.21 9.59
N GLY A 2 -18.55 -10.97 10.07
CA GLY A 2 -19.43 -10.47 11.14
C GLY A 2 -19.12 -9.05 11.61
N MET A 3 -17.90 -8.56 11.40
CA MET A 3 -17.54 -7.16 11.61
C MET A 3 -16.64 -6.74 10.44
N GLU A 4 -17.13 -5.82 9.62
CA GLU A 4 -16.47 -5.37 8.38
C GLU A 4 -15.46 -4.25 8.65
N ASP A 5 -15.66 -3.49 9.72
CA ASP A 5 -14.84 -2.34 10.12
C ASP A 5 -13.96 -2.67 11.34
N ILE A 6 -13.13 -3.71 11.25
CA ILE A 6 -12.08 -3.96 12.27
C ILE A 6 -10.71 -3.73 11.68
N PHE A 7 -9.93 -2.87 12.32
CA PHE A 7 -8.55 -2.56 11.94
C PHE A 7 -7.51 -3.19 12.86
N VAL A 8 -6.29 -3.32 12.33
CA VAL A 8 -5.14 -3.79 13.12
C VAL A 8 -4.88 -2.81 14.25
N GLY A 9 -4.85 -3.33 15.48
CA GLY A 9 -4.63 -2.54 16.70
C GLY A 9 -5.90 -2.24 17.50
N GLU A 10 -7.08 -2.62 17.00
CA GLU A 10 -8.33 -2.49 17.75
C GLU A 10 -8.50 -3.62 18.79
N THR A 11 -9.22 -3.32 19.86
CA THR A 11 -9.53 -4.27 20.93
C THR A 11 -11.01 -4.61 20.91
N ILE A 12 -11.34 -5.90 20.71
CA ILE A 12 -12.72 -6.38 20.80
C ILE A 12 -13.01 -6.73 22.26
N THR A 13 -14.00 -6.06 22.86
CA THR A 13 -14.39 -6.26 24.26
C THR A 13 -15.86 -6.68 24.38
N PRO A 14 -16.26 -7.30 25.51
CA PRO A 14 -17.67 -7.43 25.88
C PRO A 14 -18.37 -6.06 25.98
N THR A 15 -19.68 -6.02 25.72
CA THR A 15 -20.47 -4.78 25.79
C THR A 15 -20.60 -4.21 27.20
N ASP A 16 -20.40 -5.04 28.22
CA ASP A 16 -20.50 -4.70 29.64
C ASP A 16 -19.16 -4.42 30.31
N ALA A 17 -18.04 -4.61 29.59
CA ALA A 17 -16.69 -4.36 30.09
C ALA A 17 -15.78 -3.84 28.95
N VAL A 18 -15.87 -2.54 28.67
CA VAL A 18 -15.10 -1.87 27.60
C VAL A 18 -13.76 -1.36 28.15
N GLU A 19 -12.77 -2.24 28.16
CA GLU A 19 -11.38 -1.88 28.46
C GLU A 19 -10.50 -2.08 27.22
N ALA A 20 -10.13 -0.97 26.58
CA ALA A 20 -9.24 -1.01 25.42
C ALA A 20 -7.79 -1.30 25.83
N LEU A 21 -7.10 -2.14 25.07
CA LEU A 21 -5.66 -2.30 25.23
C LEU A 21 -4.93 -1.03 24.78
N PRO A 22 -3.69 -0.80 25.26
CA PRO A 22 -2.86 0.30 24.80
C PRO A 22 -2.72 0.30 23.27
N ILE A 23 -2.79 1.50 22.69
CA ILE A 23 -2.68 1.68 21.23
C ILE A 23 -1.31 1.18 20.76
N LEU A 24 -1.32 0.39 19.69
CA LEU A 24 -0.10 -0.09 19.07
C LEU A 24 0.60 1.07 18.36
N HIS A 25 1.86 1.34 18.69
CA HIS A 25 2.66 2.33 17.98
C HIS A 25 3.05 1.78 16.61
N ILE A 26 2.63 2.46 15.54
CA ILE A 26 2.99 2.10 14.17
C ILE A 26 4.17 2.96 13.75
N ASP A 27 5.27 2.32 13.34
CA ASP A 27 6.42 3.04 12.82
C ASP A 27 6.05 3.77 11.53
N GLU A 28 6.46 5.03 11.47
CA GLU A 28 6.20 5.87 10.32
C GLU A 28 7.06 5.45 9.12
N PRO A 29 6.59 5.69 7.88
CA PRO A 29 7.37 5.40 6.69
C PRO A 29 8.63 6.27 6.63
N THR A 30 9.71 5.71 6.07
CA THR A 30 11.03 6.35 5.95
C THR A 30 11.46 6.56 4.51
N LEU A 31 10.92 5.77 3.58
CA LEU A 31 11.17 5.87 2.15
C LEU A 31 9.85 5.98 1.39
N GLN A 32 9.87 6.75 0.31
CA GLN A 32 8.76 6.89 -0.63
C GLN A 32 9.23 6.68 -2.07
N MET A 33 8.33 6.20 -2.92
CA MET A 33 8.54 6.14 -4.37
C MET A 33 7.20 6.26 -5.10
N THR A 34 7.23 6.69 -6.35
CA THR A 34 6.03 6.76 -7.19
C THR A 34 5.79 5.43 -7.88
N PHE A 35 4.58 4.90 -7.73
CA PHE A 35 4.05 3.78 -8.49
C PHE A 35 3.23 4.34 -9.65
N LEU A 36 3.43 3.80 -10.85
CA LEU A 36 2.78 4.27 -12.06
C LEU A 36 2.25 3.09 -12.87
N VAL A 37 1.15 3.31 -13.58
CA VAL A 37 0.70 2.36 -14.60
C VAL A 37 1.76 2.24 -15.71
N ASN A 38 1.97 1.02 -16.25
CA ASN A 38 2.86 0.87 -17.39
C ASN A 38 2.25 1.48 -18.66
N ASN A 39 2.80 2.60 -19.11
CA ASN A 39 2.44 3.29 -20.36
C ASN A 39 3.48 3.09 -21.48
N SER A 40 4.38 2.12 -21.34
CA SER A 40 5.42 1.84 -22.33
C SER A 40 4.86 1.08 -23.56
N PRO A 41 5.62 0.98 -24.67
CA PRO A 41 5.26 0.16 -25.84
C PRO A 41 5.11 -1.34 -25.57
N PHE A 42 5.52 -1.80 -24.37
CA PHE A 42 5.42 -3.17 -23.92
C PHE A 42 4.24 -3.41 -22.97
N ALA A 43 3.42 -2.39 -22.72
CA ALA A 43 2.27 -2.47 -21.82
C ALA A 43 1.35 -3.66 -22.18
N GLY A 44 1.06 -4.51 -21.20
CA GLY A 44 0.11 -5.63 -21.33
C GLY A 44 0.63 -6.83 -22.11
N ARG A 45 1.95 -6.97 -22.26
CA ARG A 45 2.57 -8.15 -22.88
C ARG A 45 2.84 -9.28 -21.89
N GLU A 46 3.12 -8.95 -20.63
CA GLU A 46 3.46 -9.94 -19.60
C GLU A 46 2.47 -9.93 -18.43
N GLY A 47 1.92 -8.77 -18.08
CA GLY A 47 0.95 -8.61 -17.00
C GLY A 47 -0.50 -8.64 -17.45
N LYS A 48 -1.35 -9.21 -16.60
CA LYS A 48 -2.82 -9.24 -16.77
C LYS A 48 -3.48 -7.96 -16.27
N TRP A 49 -2.91 -7.33 -15.24
CA TRP A 49 -3.48 -6.18 -14.57
C TRP A 49 -2.65 -4.93 -14.85
N VAL A 50 -3.13 -4.12 -15.81
CA VAL A 50 -2.39 -2.95 -16.32
C VAL A 50 -3.19 -1.64 -16.24
N THR A 51 -4.43 -1.68 -15.75
CA THR A 51 -5.29 -0.48 -15.66
C THR A 51 -5.08 0.23 -14.33
N SER A 52 -5.15 1.56 -14.31
CA SER A 52 -5.02 2.37 -13.09
C SER A 52 -5.93 1.89 -11.97
N ARG A 53 -7.22 1.68 -12.28
CA ARG A 53 -8.22 1.16 -11.33
C ARG A 53 -7.81 -0.14 -10.65
N LYS A 54 -7.17 -1.06 -11.38
CA LYS A 54 -6.74 -2.35 -10.82
C LYS A 54 -5.55 -2.17 -9.89
N VAL A 55 -4.59 -1.33 -10.28
CA VAL A 55 -3.43 -0.99 -9.44
C VAL A 55 -3.90 -0.31 -8.15
N GLU A 56 -4.80 0.67 -8.26
CA GLU A 56 -5.39 1.36 -7.12
C GLU A 56 -6.14 0.41 -6.18
N GLU A 57 -7.04 -0.44 -6.71
CA GLU A 57 -7.72 -1.47 -5.94
C GLU A 57 -6.73 -2.34 -5.14
N ARG A 58 -5.61 -2.72 -5.75
CA ARG A 58 -4.58 -3.55 -5.11
C ARG A 58 -3.81 -2.81 -4.02
N LEU A 59 -3.44 -1.54 -4.27
CA LEU A 59 -2.75 -0.71 -3.28
C LEU A 59 -3.66 -0.42 -2.08
N GLN A 60 -4.94 -0.13 -2.31
CA GLN A 60 -5.92 0.07 -1.25
C GLN A 60 -6.17 -1.22 -0.44
N ALA A 61 -6.18 -2.38 -1.10
CA ALA A 61 -6.26 -3.66 -0.40
C ALA A 61 -5.02 -3.91 0.49
N GLU A 62 -3.84 -3.46 0.08
CA GLU A 62 -2.63 -3.58 0.90
C GLU A 62 -2.72 -2.75 2.18
N LEU A 63 -3.29 -1.54 2.13
CA LEU A 63 -3.48 -0.67 3.31
C LEU A 63 -4.31 -1.31 4.42
N GLN A 64 -5.18 -2.28 4.09
CA GLN A 64 -5.98 -3.01 5.07
C GLN A 64 -5.15 -4.02 5.88
N THR A 65 -4.02 -4.46 5.31
CA THR A 65 -3.17 -5.51 5.90
C THR A 65 -1.87 -4.91 6.45
N ASP A 66 -1.27 -3.95 5.74
CA ASP A 66 -0.05 -3.26 6.14
C ASP A 66 -0.34 -1.85 6.66
N VAL A 67 -0.35 -1.72 7.98
CA VAL A 67 -0.56 -0.45 8.69
C VAL A 67 0.54 0.59 8.50
N SER A 68 1.72 0.19 8.03
CA SER A 68 2.86 1.08 7.83
C SER A 68 3.02 1.58 6.42
N LEU A 69 2.31 0.98 5.48
CA LEU A 69 2.23 1.48 4.13
C LEU A 69 1.34 2.72 4.09
N ARG A 70 1.76 3.74 3.35
CA ARG A 70 0.91 4.89 3.00
C ARG A 70 0.86 5.00 1.50
N VAL A 71 -0.33 5.20 0.96
CA VAL A 71 -0.57 5.36 -0.47
C VAL A 71 -1.34 6.65 -0.66
N GLU A 72 -0.76 7.58 -1.40
CA GLU A 72 -1.34 8.89 -1.68
C GLU A 72 -1.50 9.07 -3.19
N PRO A 73 -2.68 9.47 -3.67
CA PRO A 73 -2.86 9.82 -5.08
C PRO A 73 -2.03 11.06 -5.42
N THR A 74 -1.51 11.14 -6.65
CA THR A 74 -0.85 12.36 -7.13
C THR A 74 -1.81 13.23 -7.95
N ASP A 75 -1.26 14.25 -8.61
CA ASP A 75 -1.91 15.04 -9.66
C ASP A 75 -2.38 14.23 -10.88
N SER A 76 -1.94 12.97 -11.01
CA SER A 76 -2.21 12.12 -12.15
C SER A 76 -2.94 10.84 -11.72
N PRO A 77 -4.04 10.45 -12.38
CA PRO A 77 -4.87 9.31 -11.97
C PRO A 77 -4.21 7.94 -12.24
N ASP A 78 -3.03 7.94 -12.84
CA ASP A 78 -2.20 6.77 -13.14
C ASP A 78 -0.94 6.70 -12.28
N LYS A 79 -0.83 7.55 -11.24
CA LYS A 79 0.33 7.66 -10.35
C LYS A 79 -0.09 7.74 -8.88
N TRP A 80 0.69 7.08 -8.03
CA TRP A 80 0.53 7.10 -6.58
C TRP A 80 1.89 7.24 -5.92
N THR A 81 1.98 8.06 -4.89
CA THR A 81 3.11 8.08 -3.97
C THR A 81 2.91 6.98 -2.94
N VAL A 82 3.82 6.02 -2.90
CA VAL A 82 3.79 4.88 -1.98
C VAL A 82 4.97 4.99 -1.03
N SER A 83 4.66 5.02 0.26
CA SER A 83 5.61 5.22 1.34
C SER A 83 5.62 4.02 2.28
N GLY A 84 6.80 3.54 2.65
CA GLY A 84 6.98 2.36 3.50
C GLY A 84 8.16 2.48 4.45
N ARG A 85 8.34 1.47 5.30
CA ARG A 85 9.39 1.42 6.35
C ARG A 85 10.82 1.28 5.83
N GLY A 86 11.01 0.99 4.54
CA GLY A 86 12.33 0.75 3.97
C GLY A 86 12.28 0.22 2.53
N GLU A 87 13.45 0.09 1.89
CA GLU A 87 13.57 -0.39 0.51
C GLU A 87 13.06 -1.83 0.36
N LEU A 88 13.39 -2.69 1.33
CA LEU A 88 12.97 -4.08 1.32
C LEU A 88 11.44 -4.22 1.40
N HIS A 89 10.77 -3.40 2.22
CA HIS A 89 9.32 -3.41 2.33
C HIS A 89 8.68 -3.10 0.97
N LEU A 90 9.07 -1.99 0.34
CA LEU A 90 8.54 -1.62 -0.98
C LEU A 90 8.89 -2.65 -2.07
N SER A 91 10.08 -3.24 -2.01
CA SER A 91 10.50 -4.31 -2.94
C SER A 91 9.64 -5.57 -2.83
N ILE A 92 9.25 -5.96 -1.62
CA ILE A 92 8.36 -7.12 -1.40
C ILE A 92 6.97 -6.83 -2.00
N LEU A 93 6.43 -5.64 -1.80
CA LEU A 93 5.14 -5.24 -2.39
C LEU A 93 5.19 -5.33 -3.92
N ILE A 94 6.23 -4.74 -4.54
CA ILE A 94 6.41 -4.76 -6.00
C ILE A 94 6.51 -6.20 -6.53
N GLU A 95 7.34 -7.04 -5.91
CA GLU A 95 7.53 -8.43 -6.35
C GLU A 95 6.26 -9.26 -6.16
N THR A 96 5.51 -9.00 -5.09
CA THR A 96 4.22 -9.68 -4.84
C THR A 96 3.20 -9.28 -5.92
N MET A 97 3.05 -7.99 -6.20
CA MET A 97 2.21 -7.50 -7.29
C MET A 97 2.64 -8.07 -8.65
N ARG A 98 3.94 -8.17 -8.92
CA ARG A 98 4.47 -8.78 -10.16
C ARG A 98 4.07 -10.25 -10.27
N ARG A 99 4.15 -11.03 -9.19
CA ARG A 99 3.72 -12.45 -9.15
C ARG A 99 2.21 -12.63 -9.29
N GLU A 100 1.43 -11.65 -8.83
CA GLU A 100 -0.02 -11.58 -9.02
C GLU A 100 -0.41 -11.18 -10.46
N GLY A 101 0.57 -10.81 -11.30
CA GLY A 101 0.38 -10.46 -12.71
C GLY A 101 0.09 -8.98 -12.94
N TYR A 102 0.41 -8.10 -12.00
CA TYR A 102 0.38 -6.65 -12.22
C TYR A 102 1.58 -6.19 -13.04
N GLU A 103 1.31 -5.24 -13.94
CA GLU A 103 2.35 -4.54 -14.69
C GLU A 103 2.34 -3.07 -14.29
N LEU A 104 3.43 -2.63 -13.69
CA LEU A 104 3.59 -1.27 -13.20
C LEU A 104 5.02 -0.80 -13.40
N GLN A 105 5.19 0.52 -13.38
CA GLN A 105 6.47 1.20 -13.32
C GLN A 105 6.65 1.78 -11.92
N VAL A 106 7.89 1.93 -11.49
CA VAL A 106 8.24 2.55 -10.21
C VAL A 106 9.35 3.57 -10.40
N SER A 107 9.32 4.65 -9.62
CA SER A 107 10.41 5.62 -9.57
C SER A 107 11.54 5.14 -8.68
N ARG A 108 12.66 5.87 -8.71
CA ARG A 108 13.71 5.72 -7.71
C ARG A 108 13.16 6.04 -6.31
N PRO A 109 13.52 5.27 -5.27
CA PRO A 109 13.16 5.59 -3.88
C PRO A 109 13.86 6.86 -3.39
N GLU A 110 13.12 7.65 -2.62
CA GLU A 110 13.56 8.89 -1.97
C GLU A 110 13.27 8.84 -0.47
N VAL A 111 14.12 9.50 0.33
CA VAL A 111 13.99 9.55 1.79
C VAL A 111 12.93 10.57 2.18
N ILE A 112 12.06 10.20 3.12
CA ILE A 112 11.07 11.10 3.71
C ILE A 112 11.79 11.94 4.76
N VAL A 113 11.98 13.23 4.46
CA VAL A 113 12.54 14.19 5.41
C VAL A 113 11.42 14.70 6.31
N LYS A 114 11.64 14.62 7.62
CA LYS A 114 10.77 15.21 8.65
C LYS A 114 11.54 16.30 9.35
N GLU A 115 10.90 17.45 9.54
CA GLU A 115 11.39 18.54 10.40
C GLU A 115 11.20 18.21 11.88
#